data_AF-A0A820PBJ9-F1
#
_entry.id   AF-A0A820PBJ9-F1
#
_cell.length_a   1.000
_cell.length_b   1.000
_cell.length_c   1.000
_cell.angle_alpha   90.00
_cell.angle_beta   90.00
_cell.angle_gamma   90.00
#
_symmetry.space_group_name_H-M   'P 1'
#
loop_
_entity.id
_entity.type
_entity.pdbx_description
1 polymer ?
#
loop_
_entity_poly.entity_id
_entity_poly.type
_entity_poly.pdbx_seq_one_letter_code
_entity_poly.pdbx_strand_id
1 'polypeptide(L)'
;MCCLSNFMQESSASKAYPTQYMDEAIDIYSLACRLPIFATRCVLMSTEILKSKEAYDQAVQQFLKLSQEDSDLRGALFLEQASHCFLNYRPPYIRKYAFYMVIAGHRYLKAGQ
;
A
#
# COMPACT_ATOMS: atom_id res chain seq x y z
N MET A 1 12.31 -10.82 -1.57
CA MET A 1 13.33 -10.36 -2.56
C MET A 1 13.14 -10.95 -3.97
N CYS A 2 12.59 -12.16 -4.14
CA CYS A 2 12.29 -12.74 -5.47
C CYS A 2 11.31 -11.89 -6.33
N CYS A 3 10.30 -11.27 -5.73
CA CYS A 3 9.36 -10.41 -6.46
C CYS A 3 10.04 -9.17 -7.04
N LEU A 4 10.95 -8.53 -6.29
CA LEU A 4 11.69 -7.37 -6.79
C LEU A 4 12.65 -7.75 -7.92
N SER A 5 13.38 -8.86 -7.77
CA SER A 5 14.29 -9.30 -8.84
C SER A 5 13.53 -9.59 -10.14
N ASN A 6 12.35 -10.20 -10.05
CA ASN A 6 11.48 -10.41 -11.21
C ASN A 6 11.01 -9.08 -11.82
N PHE A 7 10.61 -8.11 -10.98
CA PHE A 7 10.24 -6.77 -11.46
C PHE A 7 11.40 -6.07 -12.19
N MET A 8 12.61 -6.11 -11.65
CA MET A 8 13.79 -5.51 -12.28
C MET A 8 14.20 -6.24 -13.58
N GLN A 9 13.86 -7.53 -13.72
CA GLN A 9 14.12 -8.32 -14.92
C GLN A 9 13.10 -8.10 -16.04
N GLU A 10 12.00 -7.36 -15.83
CA GLU A 10 10.95 -7.12 -16.85
C GLU A 10 11.44 -6.34 -18.09
N SER A 11 12.72 -5.94 -18.16
CA SER A 11 13.37 -5.54 -19.42
C SER A 11 13.53 -6.72 -20.41
N SER A 12 13.40 -7.97 -19.96
CA SER A 12 13.52 -9.18 -20.77
C SER A 12 12.42 -10.20 -20.47
N ALA A 13 11.28 -10.03 -21.13
CA ALA A 13 10.28 -11.05 -21.48
C ALA A 13 9.67 -11.98 -20.39
N SER A 14 8.35 -11.84 -20.23
CA SER A 14 7.34 -12.93 -20.12
C SER A 14 6.93 -13.49 -18.75
N LYS A 15 7.54 -13.12 -17.61
CA LYS A 15 7.00 -13.50 -16.29
C LYS A 15 6.18 -12.38 -15.67
N ALA A 16 4.86 -12.59 -15.60
CA ALA A 16 3.97 -11.72 -14.84
C ALA A 16 4.45 -11.61 -13.38
N TYR A 17 4.60 -10.38 -12.89
CA TYR A 17 4.95 -10.11 -11.50
C TYR A 17 4.01 -10.86 -10.53
N PRO A 18 4.54 -11.73 -9.65
CA PRO A 18 3.71 -12.55 -8.79
C PRO A 18 3.25 -11.74 -7.55
N THR A 19 2.15 -11.01 -7.72
CA THR A 19 1.54 -10.16 -6.68
C THR A 19 1.18 -10.93 -5.41
N GLN A 20 0.71 -12.17 -5.56
CA GLN A 20 0.28 -13.04 -4.46
C GLN A 20 1.37 -13.26 -3.39
N TYR A 21 2.64 -13.38 -3.79
CA TYR A 21 3.73 -13.57 -2.84
C TYR A 21 3.98 -12.33 -1.98
N MET A 22 3.73 -11.13 -2.51
CA MET A 22 3.86 -9.91 -1.72
C MET A 22 2.69 -9.76 -0.75
N ASP A 23 1.46 -10.06 -1.18
CA ASP A 23 0.28 -10.05 -0.31
C ASP A 23 0.46 -11.03 0.86
N GLU A 24 0.90 -12.26 0.58
CA GLU A 24 1.18 -13.26 1.61
C GLU A 24 2.29 -12.82 2.57
N ALA A 25 3.37 -12.22 2.06
CA ALA A 25 4.42 -11.68 2.91
C ALA A 25 3.91 -10.55 3.83
N ILE A 26 3.05 -9.66 3.33
CA ILE A 26 2.42 -8.61 4.13
C ILE A 26 1.60 -9.23 5.25
N ASP A 27 0.77 -10.24 4.94
CA ASP A 27 -0.07 -10.92 5.92
C ASP A 27 0.76 -11.66 6.98
N ILE A 28 1.85 -12.34 6.59
CA ILE A 28 2.76 -13.00 7.53
C ILE A 28 3.40 -11.98 8.48
N TYR A 29 3.94 -10.87 7.96
CA TYR A 29 4.62 -9.89 8.81
C TYR A 29 3.65 -9.10 9.71
N SER A 30 2.44 -8.82 9.23
CA SER A 30 1.41 -8.09 9.97
C SER A 30 0.76 -8.99 11.03
N LEU A 31 0.24 -10.17 10.64
CA LEU A 31 -0.62 -10.99 11.48
C LEU A 31 0.14 -12.06 12.26
N ALA A 32 1.04 -12.79 11.60
CA ALA A 32 1.71 -13.94 12.21
C ALA A 32 2.91 -13.53 13.06
N CYS A 33 3.82 -12.74 12.50
CA CYS A 33 5.04 -12.32 13.20
C CYS A 33 4.84 -11.07 14.06
N ARG A 34 3.81 -10.26 13.79
CA ARG A 34 3.55 -8.96 14.45
C ARG A 34 4.76 -8.03 14.43
N LEU A 35 5.42 -7.95 13.26
CA LEU A 35 6.58 -7.10 13.02
C LEU A 35 6.19 -5.94 12.09
N PRO A 36 5.61 -4.85 12.64
CA PRO A 36 4.99 -3.78 11.86
C PRO A 36 5.97 -3.07 10.92
N ILE A 37 7.25 -3.01 11.28
CA ILE A 37 8.30 -2.41 10.45
C ILE A 37 8.54 -3.21 9.16
N PHE A 38 8.50 -4.54 9.22
CA PHE A 38 8.69 -5.39 8.05
C PHE A 38 7.45 -5.37 7.16
N ALA A 39 6.26 -5.41 7.76
CA ALA A 39 5.00 -5.25 7.03
C ALA A 39 4.97 -3.91 6.26
N THR A 40 5.40 -2.82 6.92
CA THR A 40 5.49 -1.48 6.30
C THR A 40 6.43 -1.47 5.10
N ARG A 41 7.63 -2.06 5.24
CA ARG A 41 8.59 -2.16 4.12
C ARG A 41 8.04 -2.96 2.96
N CYS A 42 7.36 -4.08 3.24
CA CYS A 42 6.72 -4.90 2.23
C CYS A 42 5.63 -4.16 1.47
N VAL A 43 4.73 -3.45 2.16
CA VAL A 43 3.68 -2.66 1.51
C VAL A 43 4.25 -1.51 0.69
N LEU A 44 5.19 -0.73 1.23
CA LEU A 44 5.78 0.37 0.46
C LEU A 44 6.43 -0.14 -0.83
N MET A 45 7.16 -1.25 -0.75
CA MET A 45 7.79 -1.87 -1.91
C MET A 45 6.76 -2.42 -2.92
N SER A 46 5.76 -3.15 -2.42
CA SER A 46 4.71 -3.75 -3.26
C SER A 46 3.88 -2.69 -3.97
N THR A 47 3.46 -1.65 -3.24
CA THR A 47 2.63 -0.57 -3.77
C THR A 47 3.37 0.28 -4.80
N GLU A 48 4.68 0.52 -4.67
CA GLU A 48 5.46 1.18 -5.73
C GLU A 48 5.45 0.36 -7.03
N ILE A 49 5.64 -0.95 -6.94
CA ILE A 49 5.58 -1.84 -8.11
C ILE A 49 4.18 -1.84 -8.73
N LEU A 50 3.14 -1.93 -7.91
CA LEU A 50 1.74 -1.88 -8.38
C LEU A 50 1.41 -0.55 -9.05
N LYS A 51 1.84 0.58 -8.49
CA LYS A 51 1.67 1.91 -9.10
C LYS A 51 2.38 2.01 -10.45
N SER A 52 3.58 1.46 -10.58
CA SER A 52 4.30 1.45 -11.87
C SER A 52 3.59 0.63 -12.96
N LYS A 53 2.75 -0.32 -12.56
CA LYS A 53 1.92 -1.16 -13.44
C LYS A 53 0.48 -0.64 -13.59
N GLU A 54 0.20 0.59 -13.13
CA GLU A 54 -1.13 1.20 -13.08
C GLU A 54 -2.18 0.39 -12.28
N ALA A 55 -1.75 -0.55 -11.42
CA ALA A 55 -2.61 -1.40 -10.61
C ALA A 55 -3.03 -0.72 -9.29
N TYR A 56 -3.65 0.45 -9.40
CA TYR A 56 -3.99 1.30 -8.24
C TYR A 56 -5.02 0.67 -7.28
N ASP A 57 -5.91 -0.21 -7.76
CA ASP A 57 -6.87 -0.96 -6.93
C ASP A 57 -6.18 -1.84 -5.90
N GLN A 58 -5.18 -2.61 -6.33
CA GLN A 58 -4.43 -3.50 -5.45
C GLN A 58 -3.57 -2.69 -4.46
N ALA A 59 -2.97 -1.59 -4.93
CA ALA A 59 -2.17 -0.72 -4.06
C ALA A 59 -3.02 -0.11 -2.93
N VAL A 60 -4.22 0.37 -3.25
CA VAL A 60 -5.18 0.88 -2.26
C VAL A 60 -5.54 -0.20 -1.25
N GLN A 61 -5.84 -1.42 -1.69
CA GLN A 61 -6.19 -2.52 -0.79
C GLN A 61 -5.08 -2.82 0.22
N GLN A 62 -3.82 -2.86 -0.23
CA GLN A 62 -2.66 -3.09 0.64
C GLN A 62 -2.48 -1.96 1.68
N PHE A 63 -2.60 -0.70 1.27
CA PHE A 63 -2.53 0.44 2.19
C PHE A 63 -3.67 0.43 3.21
N LEU A 64 -4.91 0.21 2.75
CA LEU A 64 -6.07 0.18 3.64
C LEU A 64 -5.97 -0.97 4.66
N LYS A 65 -5.45 -2.14 4.25
CA LYS A 65 -5.20 -3.26 5.17
C LYS A 65 -4.26 -2.84 6.31
N LEU A 66 -3.08 -2.28 6.00
CA LEU A 66 -2.13 -1.87 7.04
C LEU A 66 -2.54 -0.61 7.81
N SER A 67 -3.50 0.17 7.29
CA SER A 67 -4.02 1.33 8.02
C SER A 67 -4.71 0.93 9.31
N GLN A 68 -5.24 -0.29 9.43
CA GLN A 68 -5.99 -0.73 10.60
C GLN A 68 -5.13 -1.09 11.82
N GLU A 69 -3.80 -1.06 11.69
CA GLU A 69 -2.90 -1.36 12.80
C GLU A 69 -2.81 -0.22 13.84
N ASP A 70 -2.37 -0.56 15.06
CA ASP A 70 -2.49 0.25 16.29
C ASP A 70 -1.83 1.65 16.27
N SER A 71 -0.91 1.91 15.35
CA SER A 71 -0.21 3.20 15.28
C SER A 71 -1.02 4.23 14.51
N ASP A 72 -1.52 5.25 15.20
CA ASP A 72 -2.28 6.34 14.58
C ASP A 72 -1.50 7.08 13.50
N LEU A 73 -0.23 7.41 13.74
CA LEU A 73 0.61 8.11 12.77
C LEU A 73 0.81 7.28 11.49
N ARG A 74 1.20 6.02 11.64
CA ARG A 74 1.46 5.14 10.49
C ARG A 74 0.16 4.84 9.74
N GLY A 75 -0.92 4.61 10.45
CA GLY A 75 -2.20 4.36 9.83
C GLY A 75 -2.75 5.59 9.10
N ALA A 76 -2.52 6.80 9.62
CA ALA A 76 -2.79 8.05 8.92
C ALA A 76 -2.00 8.16 7.60
N LEU A 77 -0.69 7.88 7.63
CA LEU A 77 0.16 7.86 6.44
C LEU A 77 -0.36 6.90 5.38
N PHE A 78 -0.73 5.67 5.75
CA PHE A 78 -1.27 4.73 4.77
C PHE A 78 -2.63 5.15 4.21
N LEU A 79 -3.49 5.78 5.00
CA LEU A 79 -4.76 6.33 4.50
C LEU A 79 -4.52 7.47 3.51
N GLU A 80 -3.56 8.35 3.79
CA GLU A 80 -3.15 9.42 2.89
C GLU A 80 -2.61 8.83 1.57
N GLN A 81 -1.69 7.86 1.63
CA GLN A 81 -1.15 7.22 0.44
C GLN A 81 -2.22 6.46 -0.37
N ALA A 82 -3.13 5.76 0.31
CA ALA A 82 -4.29 5.14 -0.34
C ALA A 82 -5.18 6.18 -1.03
N SER A 83 -5.36 7.35 -0.40
CA SER A 83 -6.16 8.42 -0.98
C SER A 83 -5.56 8.91 -2.30
N HIS A 84 -4.24 9.12 -2.35
CA HIS A 84 -3.55 9.58 -3.55
C HIS A 84 -3.66 8.60 -4.71
N CYS A 85 -3.69 7.29 -4.43
CA CYS A 85 -3.96 6.30 -5.46
C CYS A 85 -5.30 6.54 -6.15
N PHE A 86 -6.36 6.99 -5.45
CA PHE A 86 -7.68 7.28 -6.06
C PHE A 86 -7.67 8.40 -7.09
N LEU A 87 -6.72 9.35 -7.01
CA LEU A 87 -6.57 10.41 -8.00
C LEU A 87 -5.97 9.91 -9.32
N ASN A 88 -5.24 8.79 -9.30
CA ASN A 88 -4.61 8.21 -10.48
C ASN A 88 -5.52 7.26 -11.28
N TYR A 89 -6.74 6.99 -10.79
CA TYR A 89 -7.72 6.21 -11.52
C TYR A 89 -8.20 6.96 -12.77
N ARG A 90 -8.70 6.20 -13.75
CA ARG A 90 -9.31 6.75 -14.96
C ARG A 90 -10.73 6.20 -15.11
N PRO A 91 -11.78 6.99 -14.78
CA PRO A 91 -11.76 8.36 -14.25
C PRO A 91 -11.33 8.45 -12.77
N PRO A 92 -10.85 9.61 -12.29
CA PRO A 92 -10.37 9.77 -10.91
C PRO A 92 -11.50 9.68 -9.88
N TYR A 93 -11.26 8.99 -8.77
CA TYR A 93 -12.23 8.80 -7.69
C TYR A 93 -12.14 9.90 -6.63
N ILE A 94 -12.48 11.14 -7.02
CA ILE A 94 -12.33 12.35 -6.18
C ILE A 94 -13.06 12.25 -4.84
N ARG A 95 -14.26 11.66 -4.82
CA ARG A 95 -15.04 11.49 -3.58
C ARG A 95 -14.34 10.54 -2.60
N LYS A 96 -13.75 9.46 -3.10
CA LYS A 96 -12.98 8.53 -2.26
C LYS A 96 -11.72 9.21 -1.74
N TYR A 97 -10.98 9.93 -2.60
CA TYR A 97 -9.82 10.72 -2.18
C TYR A 97 -10.14 11.64 -0.99
N ALA A 98 -11.15 12.50 -1.14
CA ALA A 98 -11.53 13.45 -0.09
C ALA A 98 -11.93 12.75 1.23
N PHE A 99 -12.72 11.67 1.13
CA PHE A 99 -13.14 10.90 2.29
C PHE A 99 -11.95 10.31 3.07
N TYR A 100 -11.02 9.65 2.38
CA TYR A 100 -9.87 9.03 3.03
C TYR A 100 -8.85 10.05 3.55
N MET A 101 -8.70 11.22 2.90
CA MET A 101 -7.89 12.33 3.42
C MET A 101 -8.42 12.89 4.74
N VAL A 102 -9.75 13.01 4.88
CA VAL A 102 -10.36 13.47 6.14
C VAL A 102 -10.10 12.47 7.27
N ILE A 103 -10.20 11.17 7.00
CA ILE A 103 -9.90 10.12 7.99
C ILE A 103 -8.41 10.13 8.36
N ALA A 104 -7.52 10.32 7.39
CA ALA A 104 -6.08 10.48 7.63
C ALA A 104 -5.82 11.69 8.55
N GLY A 105 -6.40 12.86 8.23
CA GLY A 105 -6.29 14.07 9.04
C GLY A 105 -6.75 13.89 10.48
N HIS A 106 -7.86 13.18 10.70
CA HIS A 106 -8.33 12.85 12.06
C HIS A 106 -7.31 12.02 12.86
N ARG A 107 -6.60 11.10 12.19
CA ARG A 107 -5.58 10.28 12.84
C ARG A 107 -4.25 11.01 13.02
N TYR A 108 -3.86 11.90 12.10
CA TYR A 108 -2.73 12.80 12.31
C TYR A 108 -2.93 13.68 13.55
N LEU A 109 -4.13 14.24 13.71
CA LEU A 109 -4.48 15.02 14.90
C LEU A 109 -4.33 14.20 16.20
N LYS A 110 -4.80 12.94 16.21
CA LYS A 110 -4.61 12.04 17.35
C LYS A 110 -3.14 11.71 17.64
N ALA A 111 -2.33 11.61 16.58
CA ALA A 111 -0.90 11.39 16.68
C ALA A 111 -0.10 12.67 17.02
N GLY A 112 -0.76 13.82 17.18
CA GLY A 112 -0.13 15.11 17.47
C GLY A 112 0.69 15.67 16.31
N GLN A 113 0.31 15.37 15.06
CA GLN A 113 0.85 15.99 13.85
C GLN A 113 -0.08 17.12 13.38
#